data_AF-A0A432RME1-F1
#
_entry.id   AF-A0A432RME1-F1
#
_cell.length_a   1.000
_cell.length_b   1.000
_cell.length_c   1.000
_cell.angle_alpha   90.00
_cell.angle_beta   90.00
_cell.angle_gamma   90.00
#
_symmetry.space_group_name_H-M   'P 1'
#
loop_
_entity.id
_entity.type
_entity.pdbx_description
1 polymer ?
#
loop_
_entity_poly.entity_id
_entity_poly.type
_entity_poly.pdbx_seq_one_letter_code
_entity_poly.pdbx_strand_id
1 'polypeptide(L)'
;MEWKDGITSSLPIEMASFLAPGSTFQDKKIVSQTKHERQNVHIISLERVDKASGHYQYLYKTDHGLMKFSGFELARTLLFHNPHLVRAAYTANGVGGLTLVHRDQSPIEISFPESTLYPLSFIKSKSTRTHLAWLVLDVEAKKSAHSVFESFNKGQGELGFKFVPPNLEGWLLEVTVRADSEDIAEVVRVENILEAVFNEGAADVLVSHPKDKDQSSKDKIDAAKKGQTPADDTDPELELGEIPGLGKRLHIERSKGFSFGCSAIRSVKSSKGKKASGSKHSPPAEAPDIEKEKAGVGLIEKDGNAQEFSPTINQDEEITDTVDLPQKFRLFGEVIEEVGKSDGIKLFQKAKCYRFPAPANQSKVVYKTQYEGRLKYFVAILELTGSQLVLVEADTSNLRTPKGASTLILGLKEDAKANFEEILQSFSDKGAQWSHDFINERCYFFNPCRHPPLKEKGKIRTDQEYKEKWVSDLREKLRLFRKPS
;
A
#
# COMPACT_ATOMS: atom_id res chain seq x y z
N MET A 1 -19.47 -13.57 -2.42
CA MET A 1 -20.26 -14.37 -1.47
C MET A 1 -20.92 -15.47 -2.28
N GLU A 2 -20.73 -16.73 -1.91
CA GLU A 2 -21.54 -17.84 -2.43
C GLU A 2 -22.58 -18.18 -1.35
N TRP A 3 -23.85 -18.28 -1.74
CA TRP A 3 -24.95 -18.50 -0.80
C TRP A 3 -25.38 -19.98 -0.81
N LYS A 4 -26.23 -20.39 0.14
CA LYS A 4 -26.64 -21.81 0.32
C LYS A 4 -27.46 -22.38 -0.84
N ASP A 5 -27.84 -21.56 -1.81
CA ASP A 5 -28.54 -21.90 -3.05
C ASP A 5 -27.58 -22.03 -4.27
N GLY A 6 -26.27 -21.85 -4.07
CA GLY A 6 -25.26 -21.85 -5.13
C GLY A 6 -25.19 -20.55 -5.94
N ILE A 7 -25.95 -19.51 -5.56
CA ILE A 7 -25.85 -18.20 -6.22
C ILE A 7 -24.61 -17.47 -5.69
N THR A 8 -23.75 -16.99 -6.60
CA THR A 8 -22.66 -16.07 -6.26
C THR A 8 -23.11 -14.62 -6.40
N SER A 9 -22.97 -13.82 -5.33
CA SER A 9 -23.10 -12.36 -5.38
C SER A 9 -21.78 -11.64 -5.10
N SER A 10 -21.55 -10.57 -5.85
CA SER A 10 -20.51 -9.57 -5.61
C SER A 10 -21.08 -8.43 -4.77
N LEU A 11 -20.34 -7.99 -3.74
CA LEU A 11 -20.67 -6.80 -2.96
C LEU A 11 -19.53 -5.77 -3.12
N PRO A 12 -19.83 -4.45 -3.16
CA PRO A 12 -18.81 -3.41 -3.24
C PRO A 12 -17.78 -3.52 -2.11
N ILE A 13 -16.52 -3.20 -2.40
CA ILE A 13 -15.43 -3.34 -1.43
C ILE A 13 -15.59 -2.42 -0.21
N GLU A 14 -16.37 -1.34 -0.34
CA GLU A 14 -16.74 -0.46 0.77
C GLU A 14 -17.73 -1.09 1.76
N MET A 15 -18.31 -2.26 1.46
CA MET A 15 -19.22 -2.97 2.35
C MET A 15 -18.55 -4.06 3.18
N ALA A 16 -17.24 -4.30 2.97
CA ALA A 16 -16.50 -5.39 3.62
C ALA A 16 -16.60 -5.37 5.15
N SER A 17 -16.53 -4.17 5.77
CA SER A 17 -16.68 -3.95 7.22
C SER A 17 -17.99 -4.50 7.80
N PHE A 18 -19.07 -4.47 7.02
CA PHE A 18 -20.42 -4.84 7.46
C PHE A 18 -20.78 -6.32 7.24
N LEU A 19 -19.98 -7.07 6.46
CA LEU A 19 -20.28 -8.46 6.09
C LEU A 19 -20.20 -9.39 7.31
N ALA A 20 -21.35 -9.72 7.91
CA ALA A 20 -21.47 -10.72 8.96
C ALA A 20 -22.64 -11.68 8.66
N PRO A 21 -22.61 -12.94 9.12
CA PRO A 21 -23.73 -13.86 8.96
C PRO A 21 -24.97 -13.31 9.68
N GLY A 22 -26.12 -13.33 9.02
CA GLY A 22 -27.37 -12.76 9.54
C GLY A 22 -27.57 -11.27 9.28
N SER A 23 -26.63 -10.57 8.64
CA SER A 23 -26.87 -9.23 8.08
C SER A 23 -27.55 -9.32 6.71
N THR A 24 -28.59 -8.52 6.48
CA THR A 24 -29.20 -8.29 5.16
C THR A 24 -28.93 -6.87 4.68
N PHE A 25 -28.86 -6.70 3.35
CA PHE A 25 -28.43 -5.44 2.74
C PHE A 25 -29.40 -4.96 1.66
N GLN A 26 -29.55 -3.64 1.57
CA GLN A 26 -30.15 -2.94 0.44
C GLN A 26 -29.26 -1.74 0.12
N ASP A 27 -28.87 -1.62 -1.16
CA ASP A 27 -27.82 -0.71 -1.59
C ASP A 27 -26.55 -0.84 -0.71
N LYS A 28 -26.01 0.26 -0.19
CA LYS A 28 -24.89 0.28 0.76
C LYS A 28 -25.33 0.39 2.23
N LYS A 29 -26.48 -0.20 2.60
CA LYS A 29 -27.02 -0.14 3.97
C LYS A 29 -27.42 -1.52 4.49
N ILE A 30 -27.22 -1.73 5.80
CA ILE A 30 -27.81 -2.87 6.52
C ILE A 30 -29.31 -2.60 6.69
N VAL A 31 -30.16 -3.58 6.36
CA VAL A 31 -31.62 -3.50 6.53
C VAL A 31 -32.08 -4.27 7.76
N SER A 32 -31.47 -5.42 8.04
CA SER A 32 -31.62 -6.15 9.29
C SER A 32 -30.32 -6.85 9.66
N GLN A 33 -30.16 -7.12 10.96
CA GLN A 33 -29.09 -7.94 11.51
C GLN A 33 -29.67 -8.76 12.66
N THR A 34 -29.42 -10.07 12.69
CA THR A 34 -29.85 -10.92 13.80
C THR A 34 -29.17 -10.47 15.10
N LYS A 35 -29.98 -10.09 16.11
CA LYS A 35 -29.47 -9.83 17.46
C LYS A 35 -29.20 -11.17 18.15
N HIS A 36 -27.96 -11.34 18.60
CA HIS A 36 -27.41 -12.51 19.26
C HIS A 36 -26.76 -12.06 20.59
N GLU A 37 -26.43 -13.00 21.47
CA GLU A 37 -25.76 -12.67 22.73
C GLU A 37 -24.30 -12.27 22.52
N ARG A 38 -23.85 -11.29 23.31
CA ARG A 38 -22.50 -10.72 23.31
C ARG A 38 -21.78 -11.11 24.58
N GLN A 39 -20.54 -11.54 24.44
CA GLN A 39 -19.69 -11.98 25.55
C GLN A 39 -18.25 -11.49 25.34
N ASN A 40 -17.57 -11.17 26.44
CA ASN A 40 -16.15 -10.83 26.42
C ASN A 40 -15.35 -12.12 26.59
N VAL A 41 -14.38 -12.37 25.71
CA VAL A 41 -13.67 -13.65 25.61
C VAL A 41 -12.17 -13.43 25.56
N HIS A 42 -11.44 -14.10 26.45
CA HIS A 42 -9.98 -14.15 26.44
C HIS A 42 -9.51 -15.35 25.61
N ILE A 43 -8.65 -15.10 24.63
CA ILE A 43 -8.02 -16.16 23.83
C ILE A 43 -6.84 -16.74 24.60
N ILE A 44 -6.88 -18.04 24.90
CA ILE A 44 -5.84 -18.75 25.66
C ILE A 44 -4.80 -19.37 24.72
N SER A 45 -5.23 -20.04 23.64
CA SER A 45 -4.33 -20.72 22.70
C SER A 45 -5.03 -21.02 21.38
N LEU A 46 -4.26 -21.17 20.30
CA LEU A 46 -4.73 -21.73 19.04
C LEU A 46 -4.60 -23.26 19.09
N GLU A 47 -5.72 -23.98 19.09
CA GLU A 47 -5.75 -25.45 19.17
C GLU A 47 -5.68 -26.10 17.78
N ARG A 48 -6.42 -25.56 16.80
CA ARG A 48 -6.48 -26.11 15.43
C ARG A 48 -6.74 -25.02 14.40
N VAL A 49 -6.13 -25.16 13.21
CA VAL A 49 -6.58 -24.46 12.00
C VAL A 49 -7.18 -25.49 11.07
N ASP A 50 -8.47 -25.36 10.77
CA ASP A 50 -9.12 -26.12 9.71
C ASP A 50 -8.80 -25.49 8.35
N LYS A 51 -8.34 -26.33 7.42
CA LYS A 51 -7.91 -25.96 6.07
C LYS A 51 -8.55 -26.83 5.00
N ALA A 52 -9.58 -27.61 5.36
CA ALA A 52 -10.27 -28.52 4.44
C ALA A 52 -11.14 -27.78 3.39
N SER A 53 -11.53 -26.53 3.68
CA SER A 53 -12.27 -25.67 2.76
C SER A 53 -11.41 -24.52 2.22
N GLY A 54 -11.87 -23.86 1.15
CA GLY A 54 -11.24 -22.64 0.63
C GLY A 54 -11.19 -21.48 1.64
N HIS A 55 -12.03 -21.51 2.68
CA HIS A 55 -12.02 -20.58 3.80
C HIS A 55 -11.45 -21.28 5.03
N TYR A 56 -10.36 -20.74 5.60
CA TYR A 56 -9.78 -21.30 6.82
C TYR A 56 -10.67 -21.00 8.04
N GLN A 57 -10.73 -21.94 8.97
CA GLN A 57 -11.38 -21.76 10.26
C GLN A 57 -10.37 -21.96 11.39
N TYR A 58 -10.46 -21.14 12.42
CA TYR A 58 -9.53 -21.11 13.54
C TYR A 58 -10.27 -21.51 14.81
N LEU A 59 -9.83 -22.64 15.40
CA LEU A 59 -10.34 -23.16 16.66
C LEU A 59 -9.42 -22.70 17.78
N TYR A 60 -9.86 -21.68 18.50
CA TYR A 60 -9.17 -21.16 19.68
C TYR A 60 -9.76 -21.77 20.95
N LYS A 61 -8.90 -22.02 21.94
CA LYS A 61 -9.30 -22.25 23.32
C LYS A 61 -9.40 -20.90 24.02
N THR A 62 -10.43 -20.77 24.84
CA THR A 62 -10.81 -19.51 25.50
C THR A 62 -11.23 -19.78 26.94
N ASP A 63 -11.36 -18.72 27.73
CA ASP A 63 -11.97 -18.75 29.06
C ASP A 63 -13.42 -19.27 29.05
N HIS A 64 -14.12 -19.13 27.93
CA HIS A 64 -15.48 -19.62 27.68
C HIS A 64 -15.52 -20.96 26.90
N GLY A 65 -14.41 -21.70 26.78
CA GLY A 65 -14.34 -23.00 26.11
C GLY A 65 -13.71 -22.97 24.71
N LEU A 66 -14.07 -23.90 23.83
CA LEU A 66 -13.58 -23.92 22.45
C LEU A 66 -14.44 -23.04 21.54
N MET A 67 -13.79 -22.19 20.72
CA MET A 67 -14.47 -21.25 19.84
C MET A 67 -13.92 -21.28 18.40
N LYS A 68 -14.86 -21.33 17.46
CA LYS A 68 -14.64 -21.46 16.02
C LYS A 68 -14.82 -20.10 15.33
N PHE A 69 -13.73 -19.51 14.87
CA PHE A 69 -13.70 -18.25 14.12
C PHE A 69 -13.45 -18.51 12.63
N SER A 70 -14.10 -17.77 11.72
CA SER A 70 -13.73 -17.83 10.30
C SER A 70 -12.57 -16.88 9.98
N GLY A 71 -11.68 -17.28 9.08
CA GLY A 71 -10.57 -16.41 8.63
C GLY A 71 -11.06 -15.12 7.99
N PHE A 72 -12.22 -15.14 7.32
CA PHE A 72 -12.86 -13.93 6.79
C PHE A 72 -13.25 -12.97 7.92
N GLU A 73 -13.89 -13.47 8.98
CA GLU A 73 -14.33 -12.66 10.11
C GLU A 73 -13.14 -12.05 10.88
N LEU A 74 -12.03 -12.79 11.00
CA LEU A 74 -10.79 -12.26 11.57
C LEU A 74 -10.19 -11.14 10.72
N ALA A 75 -10.10 -11.29 9.39
CA ALA A 75 -9.63 -10.19 8.52
C ALA A 75 -10.60 -9.00 8.48
N ARG A 76 -11.92 -9.24 8.56
CA ARG A 76 -12.92 -8.18 8.68
C ARG A 76 -12.66 -7.30 9.91
N THR A 77 -12.31 -7.96 11.01
CA THR A 77 -12.09 -7.40 12.35
C THR A 77 -10.70 -6.80 12.55
N LEU A 78 -9.71 -7.18 11.73
CA LEU A 78 -8.33 -6.70 11.84
C LEU A 78 -7.92 -5.72 10.73
N LEU A 79 -8.57 -5.77 9.57
CA LEU A 79 -8.13 -5.08 8.35
C LEU A 79 -9.27 -4.32 7.65
N PHE A 80 -10.45 -4.92 7.48
CA PHE A 80 -11.46 -4.40 6.54
C PHE A 80 -12.36 -3.28 7.09
N HIS A 81 -11.81 -2.40 7.94
CA HIS A 81 -12.53 -1.27 8.54
C HIS A 81 -12.83 -0.15 7.56
N ASN A 82 -12.01 0.05 6.53
CA ASN A 82 -12.25 1.07 5.50
C ASN A 82 -11.63 0.70 4.14
N PRO A 83 -12.07 1.32 3.03
CA PRO A 83 -11.65 0.92 1.68
C PRO A 83 -10.15 1.06 1.40
N HIS A 84 -9.42 1.90 2.15
CA HIS A 84 -7.99 2.10 1.97
C HIS A 84 -7.18 0.98 2.63
N LEU A 85 -7.57 0.56 3.84
CA LEU A 85 -7.02 -0.63 4.49
C LEU A 85 -7.34 -1.91 3.71
N VAL A 86 -8.57 -2.05 3.19
CA VAL A 86 -8.93 -3.20 2.34
C VAL A 86 -8.07 -3.22 1.08
N ARG A 87 -7.97 -2.11 0.34
CA ARG A 87 -7.11 -2.03 -0.86
C ARG A 87 -5.65 -2.34 -0.53
N ALA A 88 -5.13 -1.83 0.58
CA ALA A 88 -3.77 -2.12 1.04
C ALA A 88 -3.54 -3.60 1.38
N ALA A 89 -4.52 -4.30 1.95
CA ALA A 89 -4.44 -5.75 2.19
C ALA A 89 -4.41 -6.58 0.89
N TYR A 90 -4.88 -6.02 -0.23
CA TYR A 90 -4.82 -6.65 -1.57
C TYR A 90 -3.67 -6.12 -2.46
N THR A 91 -2.76 -5.27 -1.96
CA THR A 91 -1.54 -4.86 -2.68
C THR A 91 -0.27 -5.47 -2.08
N ALA A 92 0.80 -5.55 -2.87
CA ALA A 92 2.07 -6.15 -2.45
C ALA A 92 2.71 -5.43 -1.26
N ASN A 93 2.65 -4.10 -1.22
CA ASN A 93 3.20 -3.28 -0.13
C ASN A 93 2.44 -3.46 1.20
N GLY A 94 1.27 -4.10 1.19
CA GLY A 94 0.41 -4.24 2.35
C GLY A 94 -0.03 -2.90 2.95
N VAL A 95 -0.43 -2.96 4.22
CA VAL A 95 -0.76 -1.79 5.06
C VAL A 95 0.43 -0.84 5.28
N GLY A 96 1.67 -1.31 5.10
CA GLY A 96 2.87 -0.47 5.18
C GLY A 96 2.93 0.61 4.11
N GLY A 97 2.31 0.40 2.94
CA GLY A 97 2.23 1.39 1.87
C GLY A 97 1.41 2.66 2.19
N LEU A 98 0.78 2.73 3.36
CA LEU A 98 -0.07 3.86 3.77
C LEU A 98 0.69 4.93 4.58
N THR A 99 1.74 4.57 5.31
CA THR A 99 2.40 5.43 6.31
C THR A 99 3.90 5.14 6.42
N LEU A 100 4.70 6.20 6.56
CA LEU A 100 6.10 6.15 6.98
C LEU A 100 6.18 6.12 8.51
N VAL A 101 7.10 5.32 9.06
CA VAL A 101 7.21 5.08 10.50
C VAL A 101 8.63 5.41 10.98
N HIS A 102 8.74 6.42 11.84
CA HIS A 102 10.01 6.92 12.40
C HIS A 102 10.17 6.37 13.83
N ARG A 103 10.79 5.18 13.92
CA ARG A 103 11.03 4.45 15.19
C ARG A 103 12.18 5.02 16.04
N ASP A 104 12.99 5.87 15.44
CA ASP A 104 14.06 6.67 16.03
C ASP A 104 13.52 7.81 16.92
N GLN A 105 12.29 8.25 16.69
CA GLN A 105 11.63 9.29 17.49
C GLN A 105 10.96 8.71 18.75
N SER A 106 10.85 9.54 19.79
CA SER A 106 10.11 9.26 21.02
C SER A 106 9.19 10.45 21.34
N PRO A 107 7.86 10.34 21.19
CA PRO A 107 7.09 9.17 20.73
C PRO A 107 7.42 8.75 19.29
N ILE A 108 7.14 7.49 18.95
CA ILE A 108 7.27 6.97 17.58
C ILE A 108 6.32 7.76 16.67
N GLU A 109 6.84 8.34 15.59
CA GLU A 109 6.00 9.08 14.64
C GLU A 109 5.53 8.17 13.50
N ILE A 110 4.22 8.17 13.25
CA ILE A 110 3.57 7.53 12.10
C ILE A 110 3.05 8.67 11.21
N SER A 111 3.79 8.99 10.15
CA SER A 111 3.40 10.01 9.19
C SER A 111 2.78 9.37 7.94
N PHE A 112 1.69 9.91 7.43
CA PHE A 112 1.23 9.60 6.08
C PHE A 112 2.16 10.27 5.02
N PRO A 113 1.97 10.08 3.70
CA PRO A 113 2.58 10.91 2.65
C PRO A 113 1.70 12.12 2.19
N GLU A 114 2.25 13.22 1.66
CA GLU A 114 1.50 14.45 1.26
C GLU A 114 0.44 14.12 0.20
N SER A 115 0.78 13.23 -0.73
CA SER A 115 -0.14 12.60 -1.68
C SER A 115 -1.33 11.86 -1.07
N THR A 116 -1.33 11.56 0.23
CA THR A 116 -2.16 10.47 0.75
C THR A 116 -3.64 10.68 0.44
N LEU A 117 -4.21 9.66 -0.18
CA LEU A 117 -5.65 9.53 -0.29
C LEU A 117 -6.23 8.94 1.01
N TYR A 118 -5.41 8.50 1.97
CA TYR A 118 -5.89 7.91 3.21
C TYR A 118 -6.69 8.92 4.03
N PRO A 119 -7.95 8.64 4.39
CA PRO A 119 -8.78 9.64 5.07
C PRO A 119 -8.65 9.69 6.62
N LEU A 120 -7.89 10.63 7.21
CA LEU A 120 -8.03 11.34 8.53
C LEU A 120 -9.34 11.18 9.35
N SER A 121 -10.52 10.99 8.73
CA SER A 121 -11.73 10.58 9.46
C SER A 121 -11.51 9.23 10.15
N PHE A 122 -10.92 8.29 9.42
CA PHE A 122 -10.41 6.99 9.86
C PHE A 122 -9.13 7.09 10.71
N ILE A 123 -8.79 8.27 11.24
CA ILE A 123 -7.91 8.46 12.41
C ILE A 123 -8.41 9.59 13.36
N LYS A 124 -9.71 9.96 13.33
CA LYS A 124 -10.26 11.00 14.23
C LYS A 124 -10.38 10.49 15.67
N SER A 125 -10.89 9.28 15.89
CA SER A 125 -11.05 8.67 17.22
C SER A 125 -9.71 8.19 17.80
N LYS A 126 -9.65 7.94 19.13
CA LYS A 126 -8.47 7.28 19.72
C LYS A 126 -8.36 5.84 19.20
N SER A 127 -9.50 5.14 19.14
CA SER A 127 -9.64 3.77 18.61
C SER A 127 -8.96 3.61 17.25
N THR A 128 -9.37 4.39 16.25
CA THR A 128 -8.85 4.27 14.86
C THR A 128 -7.35 4.57 14.76
N ARG A 129 -6.81 5.50 15.56
CA ARG A 129 -5.36 5.71 15.66
C ARG A 129 -4.63 4.56 16.34
N THR A 130 -5.23 3.94 17.37
CA THR A 130 -4.65 2.80 18.09
C THR A 130 -4.60 1.56 17.17
N HIS A 131 -5.67 1.30 16.42
CA HIS A 131 -5.72 0.27 15.39
C HIS A 131 -4.65 0.48 14.32
N LEU A 132 -4.58 1.67 13.73
CA LEU A 132 -3.54 1.99 12.74
C LEU A 132 -2.13 1.80 13.31
N ALA A 133 -1.87 2.30 14.53
CA ALA A 133 -0.58 2.18 15.18
C ALA A 133 -0.18 0.72 15.40
N TRP A 134 -1.07 -0.10 15.96
CA TRP A 134 -0.85 -1.54 16.08
C TRP A 134 -0.55 -2.18 14.71
N LEU A 135 -1.39 -1.89 13.71
CA LEU A 135 -1.36 -2.50 12.38
C LEU A 135 -0.09 -2.19 11.56
N VAL A 136 0.52 -1.00 11.73
CA VAL A 136 1.76 -0.63 11.01
C VAL A 136 3.03 -0.81 11.83
N LEU A 137 2.93 -0.81 13.17
CA LEU A 137 4.08 -1.07 14.03
C LEU A 137 4.35 -2.57 14.18
N ASP A 138 3.36 -3.39 14.49
CA ASP A 138 3.54 -4.81 14.84
C ASP A 138 3.89 -5.70 13.63
N VAL A 139 4.98 -6.46 13.75
CA VAL A 139 5.46 -7.36 12.70
C VAL A 139 4.48 -8.50 12.37
N GLU A 140 3.78 -9.07 13.36
CA GLU A 140 2.77 -10.12 13.10
C GLU A 140 1.50 -9.53 12.47
N ALA A 141 1.08 -8.32 12.87
CA ALA A 141 -0.02 -7.61 12.22
C ALA A 141 0.25 -7.37 10.72
N LYS A 142 1.48 -6.95 10.37
CA LYS A 142 1.90 -6.76 8.97
C LYS A 142 1.98 -8.06 8.17
N LYS A 143 2.53 -9.14 8.74
CA LYS A 143 2.52 -10.48 8.12
C LYS A 143 1.09 -10.96 7.86
N SER A 144 0.22 -10.80 8.85
CA SER A 144 -1.21 -11.10 8.77
C SER A 144 -1.88 -10.33 7.62
N ALA A 145 -1.68 -9.02 7.54
CA ALA A 145 -2.20 -8.19 6.45
C ALA A 145 -1.73 -8.67 5.06
N HIS A 146 -0.45 -9.03 4.92
CA HIS A 146 0.11 -9.52 3.66
C HIS A 146 -0.42 -10.92 3.25
N SER A 147 -0.94 -11.72 4.20
CA SER A 147 -1.53 -13.03 3.89
C SER A 147 -2.79 -12.94 3.01
N VAL A 148 -3.50 -11.81 3.03
CA VAL A 148 -4.63 -11.53 2.12
C VAL A 148 -4.14 -11.42 0.67
N PHE A 149 -3.10 -10.61 0.43
CA PHE A 149 -2.44 -10.48 -0.87
C PHE A 149 -1.84 -11.82 -1.33
N GLU A 150 -1.16 -12.57 -0.46
CA GLU A 150 -0.67 -13.91 -0.79
C GLU A 150 -1.79 -14.85 -1.24
N SER A 151 -2.90 -14.92 -0.49
CA SER A 151 -4.03 -15.79 -0.80
C SER A 151 -4.65 -15.44 -2.15
N PHE A 152 -4.84 -14.14 -2.42
CA PHE A 152 -5.38 -13.63 -3.67
C PHE A 152 -4.46 -13.96 -4.88
N ASN A 153 -3.17 -13.65 -4.77
CA ASN A 153 -2.18 -13.88 -5.83
C ASN A 153 -1.94 -15.38 -6.11
N LYS A 154 -2.02 -16.24 -5.08
CA LYS A 154 -1.91 -17.71 -5.22
C LYS A 154 -3.21 -18.37 -5.71
N GLY A 155 -4.36 -17.71 -5.60
CA GLY A 155 -5.70 -18.26 -5.88
C GLY A 155 -6.25 -18.04 -7.28
N GLN A 156 -5.49 -17.47 -8.22
CA GLN A 156 -5.94 -17.14 -9.60
C GLN A 156 -7.24 -16.29 -9.70
N GLY A 157 -7.64 -15.62 -8.61
CA GLY A 157 -8.87 -14.83 -8.52
C GLY A 157 -10.04 -15.50 -7.82
N GLU A 158 -9.95 -16.78 -7.43
CA GLU A 158 -10.96 -17.43 -6.59
C GLU A 158 -10.93 -16.89 -5.15
N LEU A 159 -12.10 -16.63 -4.58
CA LEU A 159 -12.28 -16.00 -3.26
C LEU A 159 -12.07 -16.97 -2.07
N GLY A 160 -11.16 -17.92 -2.22
CA GLY A 160 -10.69 -18.77 -1.12
C GLY A 160 -9.98 -17.92 -0.06
N PHE A 161 -10.64 -17.68 1.06
CA PHE A 161 -10.15 -16.75 2.08
C PHE A 161 -9.20 -17.44 3.07
N LYS A 162 -7.95 -17.65 2.64
CA LYS A 162 -6.88 -18.36 3.37
C LYS A 162 -6.03 -17.42 4.24
N PHE A 163 -6.68 -16.40 4.80
CA PHE A 163 -6.07 -15.41 5.69
C PHE A 163 -5.45 -16.06 6.92
N VAL A 164 -4.27 -15.58 7.30
CA VAL A 164 -3.52 -16.00 8.48
C VAL A 164 -3.53 -14.84 9.48
N PRO A 165 -4.24 -14.94 10.63
CA PRO A 165 -4.22 -13.92 11.67
C PRO A 165 -2.83 -13.84 12.35
N PRO A 166 -2.53 -12.76 13.11
CA PRO A 166 -1.41 -12.75 14.03
C PRO A 166 -1.67 -13.76 15.18
N ASN A 167 -0.70 -13.98 16.08
CA ASN A 167 -1.01 -14.72 17.29
C ASN A 167 -2.05 -13.94 18.12
N LEU A 168 -3.19 -14.59 18.40
CA LEU A 168 -4.29 -14.03 19.19
C LEU A 168 -4.24 -14.45 20.67
N GLU A 169 -3.31 -15.31 21.08
CA GLU A 169 -3.05 -15.64 22.49
C GLU A 169 -2.90 -14.37 23.34
N GLY A 170 -3.63 -14.29 24.45
CA GLY A 170 -3.66 -13.14 25.36
C GLY A 170 -4.61 -12.00 24.96
N TRP A 171 -5.27 -12.07 23.80
CA TRP A 171 -6.22 -11.02 23.38
C TRP A 171 -7.57 -11.14 24.09
N LEU A 172 -8.23 -9.99 24.29
CA LEU A 172 -9.60 -9.87 24.79
C LEU A 172 -10.52 -9.26 23.73
N LEU A 173 -11.58 -9.99 23.38
CA LEU A 173 -12.53 -9.65 22.32
C LEU A 173 -13.96 -9.52 22.86
N GLU A 174 -14.75 -8.55 22.40
CA GLU A 174 -16.22 -8.65 22.48
C GLU A 174 -16.70 -9.44 21.26
N VAL A 175 -17.25 -10.63 21.48
CA VAL A 175 -17.74 -11.51 20.42
C VAL A 175 -19.24 -11.79 20.55
N THR A 176 -19.86 -11.94 19.40
CA THR A 176 -21.23 -12.38 19.21
C THR A 176 -21.21 -13.83 18.74
N VAL A 177 -21.79 -14.74 19.52
CA VAL A 177 -21.73 -16.19 19.28
C VAL A 177 -23.07 -16.81 18.89
N ARG A 178 -22.99 -17.94 18.19
CA ARG A 178 -24.05 -18.93 18.03
C ARG A 178 -23.61 -20.20 18.75
N ALA A 179 -24.45 -20.68 19.66
CA ALA A 179 -24.31 -22.03 20.20
C ALA A 179 -24.48 -23.04 19.05
N ASP A 180 -23.46 -23.86 18.84
CA ASP A 180 -23.50 -25.02 17.94
C ASP A 180 -23.94 -26.26 18.74
N SER A 181 -24.31 -27.35 18.07
CA SER A 181 -24.79 -28.57 18.75
C SER A 181 -23.67 -29.49 19.29
N GLU A 182 -22.40 -29.09 19.18
CA GLU A 182 -21.22 -29.94 19.40
C GLU A 182 -20.10 -29.22 20.20
N ASP A 183 -20.37 -28.80 21.45
CA ASP A 183 -19.42 -28.28 22.46
C ASP A 183 -18.47 -27.10 22.07
N ILE A 184 -18.60 -26.58 20.85
CA ILE A 184 -17.74 -25.55 20.26
C ILE A 184 -18.64 -24.37 19.84
N ALA A 185 -18.47 -23.20 20.45
CA ALA A 185 -19.23 -22.02 20.05
C ALA A 185 -18.75 -21.48 18.70
N GLU A 186 -19.66 -21.15 17.79
CA GLU A 186 -19.32 -20.47 16.54
C GLU A 186 -19.35 -18.95 16.75
N VAL A 187 -18.22 -18.29 16.50
CA VAL A 187 -18.14 -16.82 16.52
C VAL A 187 -18.72 -16.30 15.22
N VAL A 188 -19.95 -15.78 15.33
CA VAL A 188 -20.68 -15.17 14.21
C VAL A 188 -20.06 -13.83 13.83
N ARG A 189 -19.63 -13.06 14.82
CA ARG A 189 -19.06 -11.72 14.63
C ARG A 189 -18.18 -11.33 15.82
N VAL A 190 -17.02 -10.75 15.57
CA VAL A 190 -16.28 -9.96 16.58
C VAL A 190 -16.77 -8.51 16.48
N GLU A 191 -17.28 -8.00 17.59
CA GLU A 191 -17.92 -6.70 17.66
C GLU A 191 -16.91 -5.60 18.00
N ASN A 192 -15.97 -5.91 18.89
CA ASN A 192 -14.88 -5.02 19.30
C ASN A 192 -13.63 -5.82 19.69
N ILE A 193 -12.46 -5.22 19.49
CA ILE A 193 -11.20 -5.69 20.10
C ILE A 193 -11.00 -4.85 21.36
N LEU A 194 -11.13 -5.46 22.53
CA LEU A 194 -11.06 -4.75 23.82
C LEU A 194 -9.62 -4.59 24.29
N GLU A 195 -8.77 -5.59 24.04
CA GLU A 195 -7.32 -5.51 24.21
C GLU A 195 -6.61 -6.44 23.21
N ALA A 196 -5.77 -5.86 22.36
CA ALA A 196 -4.85 -6.58 21.47
C ALA A 196 -3.45 -6.71 22.06
N VAL A 197 -2.78 -7.84 21.82
CA VAL A 197 -1.35 -8.00 22.12
C VAL A 197 -0.50 -7.27 21.08
N PHE A 198 0.60 -6.68 21.54
CA PHE A 198 1.55 -5.88 20.75
C PHE A 198 2.98 -6.31 21.05
N ASN A 199 3.69 -6.79 20.04
CA ASN A 199 4.93 -7.55 20.18
C ASN A 199 6.20 -6.67 20.18
N GLU A 200 6.09 -5.40 19.78
CA GLU A 200 7.21 -4.46 19.65
C GLU A 200 7.64 -3.83 20.99
N GLY A 201 6.99 -4.20 22.11
CA GLY A 201 7.14 -3.54 23.41
C GLY A 201 6.25 -2.29 23.56
N ALA A 202 6.14 -1.76 24.78
CA ALA A 202 5.20 -0.67 25.05
C ALA A 202 5.65 0.68 24.46
N ALA A 203 4.79 1.31 23.65
CA ALA A 203 5.10 2.48 22.85
C ALA A 203 4.18 3.68 23.17
N ASP A 204 4.74 4.89 23.02
CA ASP A 204 3.98 6.13 22.86
C ASP A 204 4.08 6.56 21.40
N VAL A 205 2.96 6.98 20.80
CA VAL A 205 2.83 7.17 19.35
C VAL A 205 2.23 8.54 19.00
N LEU A 206 2.77 9.15 17.94
CA LEU A 206 2.27 10.37 17.32
C LEU A 206 1.87 10.08 15.87
N VAL A 207 0.61 10.33 15.51
CA VAL A 207 0.13 10.18 14.13
C VAL A 207 0.10 11.54 13.45
N SER A 208 0.68 11.63 12.26
CA SER A 208 0.94 12.89 11.54
C SER A 208 0.29 12.87 10.15
N HIS A 209 -0.63 13.82 9.93
CA HIS A 209 -1.54 13.80 8.77
C HIS A 209 -1.84 15.22 8.22
N PRO A 210 -0.85 16.01 7.76
CA PRO A 210 -0.86 17.49 7.60
C PRO A 210 -1.87 18.21 6.66
N LYS A 211 -3.03 17.63 6.36
CA LYS A 211 -4.27 18.42 6.13
C LYS A 211 -5.12 18.49 7.43
N ASP A 212 -4.66 17.88 8.52
CA ASP A 212 -4.90 18.28 9.92
C ASP A 212 -4.13 19.60 10.20
N LYS A 213 -4.64 20.68 9.61
CA LYS A 213 -4.11 22.05 9.76
C LYS A 213 -4.93 22.81 10.78
N ASP A 214 -4.26 23.60 11.61
CA ASP A 214 -4.91 24.37 12.67
C ASP A 214 -5.98 25.32 12.09
N GLN A 215 -7.22 25.20 12.56
CA GLN A 215 -8.26 26.19 12.28
C GLN A 215 -7.95 27.48 13.04
N SER A 216 -7.21 28.39 12.40
CA SER A 216 -6.92 29.70 12.95
C SER A 216 -8.19 30.54 13.07
N SER A 217 -8.75 30.60 14.28
CA SER A 217 -9.52 31.73 14.82
C SER A 217 -10.28 32.58 13.82
N LYS A 218 -11.38 32.05 13.27
CA LYS A 218 -12.52 32.90 12.90
C LYS A 218 -13.41 33.04 14.15
N ASP A 219 -13.48 34.27 14.63
CA ASP A 219 -14.53 34.84 15.47
C ASP A 219 -14.94 34.08 16.74
N LYS A 220 -14.20 34.36 17.83
CA LYS A 220 -14.75 34.24 19.20
C LYS A 220 -15.75 35.39 19.47
N ILE A 221 -16.92 35.35 18.85
CA ILE A 221 -18.09 36.16 19.26
C ILE A 221 -19.32 35.25 19.35
N ASP A 222 -19.98 35.30 20.51
CA ASP A 222 -21.34 34.85 20.82
C ASP A 222 -21.80 33.41 20.45
N ALA A 223 -21.42 32.45 21.30
CA ALA A 223 -22.21 31.22 21.52
C ALA A 223 -22.14 30.69 22.98
N ALA A 224 -22.05 31.58 23.98
CA ALA A 224 -21.97 31.18 25.38
C ALA A 224 -23.31 30.71 25.98
N LYS A 225 -23.78 29.49 25.62
CA LYS A 225 -24.76 28.68 26.39
C LYS A 225 -25.05 27.29 25.80
N LYS A 226 -24.28 26.28 26.24
CA LYS A 226 -24.80 25.00 26.79
C LYS A 226 -23.62 24.12 27.22
N GLY A 227 -23.67 23.59 28.43
CA GLY A 227 -22.77 22.51 28.83
C GLY A 227 -23.27 21.20 28.23
N GLN A 228 -22.41 20.51 27.49
CA GLN A 228 -22.55 19.08 27.21
C GLN A 228 -21.24 18.39 27.58
N THR A 229 -21.38 17.27 28.28
CA THR A 229 -20.34 16.27 28.54
C THR A 229 -19.66 15.88 27.22
N PRO A 230 -18.37 15.50 27.20
CA PRO A 230 -17.76 14.89 26.02
C PRO A 230 -18.64 13.76 25.49
N ALA A 231 -18.98 13.81 24.19
CA ALA A 231 -19.84 12.82 23.57
C ALA A 231 -19.10 11.48 23.43
N ASP A 232 -19.84 10.37 23.56
CA ASP A 232 -19.30 9.02 23.47
C ASP A 232 -18.60 8.75 22.14
N ASP A 233 -17.47 8.02 22.20
CA ASP A 233 -16.59 7.75 21.05
C ASP A 233 -17.37 7.00 19.95
N THR A 234 -17.69 7.71 18.87
CA THR A 234 -18.52 7.24 17.76
C THR A 234 -17.76 7.43 16.45
N ASP A 235 -17.54 6.33 15.73
CA ASP A 235 -16.78 6.31 14.48
C ASP A 235 -17.48 7.13 13.37
N PRO A 236 -16.79 8.08 12.70
CA PRO A 236 -17.37 8.89 11.63
C PRO A 236 -17.43 8.13 10.28
N GLU A 237 -18.25 7.08 10.21
CA GLU A 237 -18.70 6.53 8.93
C GLU A 237 -19.89 7.32 8.35
N LEU A 238 -19.78 7.61 7.04
CA LEU A 238 -20.87 7.99 6.14
C LEU A 238 -21.70 9.25 6.48
N GLU A 239 -21.02 10.39 6.61
CA GLU A 239 -21.55 11.62 6.00
C GLU A 239 -21.40 11.52 4.46
N LEU A 240 -22.33 10.78 3.84
CA LEU A 240 -22.70 11.06 2.45
C LEU A 240 -23.37 12.43 2.45
N GLY A 241 -22.91 13.34 1.59
CA GLY A 241 -23.23 14.77 1.65
C GLY A 241 -24.73 15.09 1.69
N GLU A 242 -25.06 16.23 2.30
CA GLU A 242 -26.45 16.67 2.50
C GLU A 242 -27.21 16.74 1.17
N ILE A 243 -28.21 15.87 1.01
CA ILE A 243 -29.26 16.05 0.01
C ILE A 243 -30.13 17.24 0.49
N PRO A 244 -30.33 18.30 -0.31
CA PRO A 244 -31.18 19.43 0.07
C PRO A 244 -32.56 18.95 0.52
N GLY A 245 -32.85 19.14 1.81
CA GLY A 245 -33.80 18.28 2.51
C GLY A 245 -35.27 18.62 2.31
N LEU A 246 -36.11 17.59 2.22
CA LEU A 246 -37.55 17.66 2.48
C LEU A 246 -38.09 16.25 2.82
N GLY A 247 -38.16 15.91 4.11
CA GLY A 247 -38.65 14.60 4.55
C GLY A 247 -38.37 14.29 6.01
N LYS A 248 -39.39 13.78 6.71
CA LYS A 248 -39.42 13.41 8.14
C LYS A 248 -38.12 12.73 8.65
N ARG A 249 -37.69 13.10 9.86
CA ARG A 249 -36.62 12.41 10.62
C ARG A 249 -36.90 10.91 10.70
N LEU A 250 -36.20 10.11 9.90
CA LEU A 250 -36.06 8.68 10.12
C LEU A 250 -35.17 8.45 11.34
N HIS A 251 -35.61 7.59 12.26
CA HIS A 251 -34.77 7.10 13.34
C HIS A 251 -33.75 6.11 12.77
N ILE A 252 -32.63 6.64 12.27
CA ILE A 252 -31.45 5.84 11.95
C ILE A 252 -30.83 5.43 13.28
N GLU A 253 -31.11 4.20 13.72
CA GLU A 253 -30.40 3.55 14.82
C GLU A 253 -28.94 3.36 14.38
N ARG A 254 -28.09 4.36 14.69
CA ARG A 254 -26.65 4.28 14.40
C ARG A 254 -26.07 3.10 15.17
N SER A 255 -25.62 2.08 14.44
CA SER A 255 -24.81 0.99 14.98
C SER A 255 -23.63 1.58 15.75
N LYS A 256 -23.40 1.11 16.99
CA LYS A 256 -22.19 1.47 17.72
C LYS A 256 -20.97 1.12 16.88
N GLY A 257 -20.07 2.09 16.71
CA GLY A 257 -18.86 1.93 15.89
C GLY A 257 -17.90 0.88 16.45
N PHE A 258 -17.03 0.37 15.59
CA PHE A 258 -16.00 -0.59 15.98
C PHE A 258 -14.90 0.08 16.82
N SER A 259 -14.47 -0.59 17.89
CA SER A 259 -13.40 -0.14 18.78
C SER A 259 -12.24 -1.13 18.88
N PHE A 260 -11.04 -0.56 19.04
CA PHE A 260 -9.78 -1.27 19.13
C PHE A 260 -8.96 -0.76 20.32
N GLY A 261 -8.81 -1.60 21.35
CA GLY A 261 -7.94 -1.38 22.51
C GLY A 261 -6.59 -2.07 22.36
N CYS A 262 -5.54 -1.44 22.90
CA CYS A 262 -4.18 -1.99 22.99
C CYS A 262 -3.39 -1.14 24.01
N SER A 263 -3.44 -1.53 25.28
CA SER A 263 -2.84 -0.80 26.42
C SER A 263 -1.33 -0.61 26.32
N ALA A 264 -0.64 -1.53 25.62
CA ALA A 264 0.77 -1.41 25.29
C ALA A 264 1.10 -0.17 24.45
N ILE A 265 0.13 0.35 23.68
CA ILE A 265 0.25 1.63 22.95
C ILE A 265 -0.35 2.72 23.85
N ARG A 266 0.48 3.20 24.78
CA ARG A 266 0.12 4.02 25.95
C ARG A 266 -0.57 5.33 25.58
N SER A 267 -0.10 6.00 24.53
CA SER A 267 -0.64 7.27 24.05
C SER A 267 -0.64 7.30 22.52
N VAL A 268 -1.73 7.80 21.91
CA VAL A 268 -1.83 7.98 20.45
C VAL A 268 -2.45 9.33 20.11
N LYS A 269 -1.58 10.31 19.84
CA LYS A 269 -1.93 11.72 19.60
C LYS A 269 -1.96 12.02 18.09
N SER A 270 -2.66 13.10 17.70
CA SER A 270 -2.51 13.69 16.35
C SER A 270 -1.55 14.88 16.43
N SER A 271 -0.64 15.03 15.48
CA SER A 271 0.24 16.21 15.39
C SER A 271 -0.41 17.34 14.60
N LYS A 272 -0.54 18.52 15.20
CA LYS A 272 -1.01 19.73 14.51
C LYS A 272 0.10 20.35 13.64
N GLY A 273 -0.21 20.66 12.39
CA GLY A 273 0.74 21.26 11.44
C GLY A 273 1.28 22.65 11.84
N LYS A 274 2.48 22.99 11.35
CA LYS A 274 3.12 24.30 11.59
C LYS A 274 2.29 25.48 11.04
N LYS A 275 2.38 26.63 11.72
CA LYS A 275 1.74 27.89 11.30
C LYS A 275 2.24 28.33 9.91
N ALA A 276 1.32 28.79 9.05
CA ALA A 276 1.69 29.46 7.81
C ALA A 276 2.38 30.81 8.09
N SER A 277 3.49 31.08 7.39
CA SER A 277 4.15 32.38 7.45
C SER A 277 3.34 33.42 6.67
N GLY A 278 3.08 34.58 7.27
CA GLY A 278 2.21 35.60 6.70
C GLY A 278 2.91 36.46 5.65
N SER A 279 2.47 36.36 4.39
CA SER A 279 2.69 37.41 3.39
C SER A 279 1.60 38.48 3.50
N LYS A 280 1.93 39.75 3.23
CA LYS A 280 1.00 40.88 3.33
C LYS A 280 0.41 41.27 1.97
N HIS A 281 -0.80 41.84 2.03
CA HIS A 281 -1.47 42.67 1.01
C HIS A 281 -2.07 41.99 -0.24
N SER A 282 -3.36 41.67 -0.15
CA SER A 282 -4.37 42.14 -1.13
C SER A 282 -5.77 42.18 -0.48
N PRO A 283 -6.72 43.03 -0.93
CA PRO A 283 -8.10 43.04 -0.43
C PRO A 283 -8.90 41.78 -0.85
N PRO A 284 -10.06 41.50 -0.22
CA PRO A 284 -10.82 40.29 -0.48
C PRO A 284 -11.59 40.34 -1.80
N ALA A 285 -11.38 39.31 -2.64
CA ALA A 285 -12.41 38.82 -3.56
C ALA A 285 -13.09 37.61 -2.89
N GLU A 286 -14.36 37.36 -3.22
CA GLU A 286 -15.14 36.27 -2.62
C GLU A 286 -14.52 34.91 -2.95
N ALA A 287 -14.30 34.09 -1.92
CA ALA A 287 -13.74 32.76 -2.08
C ALA A 287 -14.87 31.74 -2.32
N PRO A 288 -14.76 30.84 -3.32
CA PRO A 288 -15.62 29.66 -3.38
C PRO A 288 -15.35 28.75 -2.19
N ASP A 289 -16.35 27.96 -1.78
CA ASP A 289 -16.17 26.98 -0.70
C ASP A 289 -15.08 25.96 -1.06
N ILE A 290 -14.16 25.73 -0.12
CA ILE A 290 -13.05 24.78 -0.27
C ILE A 290 -13.33 23.59 0.65
N GLU A 291 -13.62 22.45 0.03
CA GLU A 291 -13.73 21.16 0.71
C GLU A 291 -12.44 20.84 1.49
N LYS A 292 -12.59 20.20 2.66
CA LYS A 292 -11.46 19.70 3.45
C LYS A 292 -10.84 18.46 2.74
N GLU A 293 -9.76 17.90 3.32
CA GLU A 293 -9.41 16.43 3.37
C GLU A 293 -7.94 16.04 3.02
N LYS A 294 -7.10 15.68 4.04
CA LYS A 294 -6.03 14.60 4.12
C LYS A 294 -4.60 14.59 3.41
N ALA A 295 -3.44 14.53 4.17
CA ALA A 295 -1.97 14.67 3.76
C ALA A 295 -0.81 14.00 4.65
N GLY A 296 0.53 14.28 4.47
CA GLY A 296 1.81 13.64 5.05
C GLY A 296 3.13 14.51 5.07
N VAL A 297 4.44 14.20 5.39
CA VAL A 297 5.47 13.12 5.10
C VAL A 297 6.74 13.23 6.03
N GLY A 298 7.41 12.11 6.41
CA GLY A 298 8.92 11.92 6.44
C GLY A 298 9.78 12.49 7.61
N LEU A 299 11.13 12.29 7.73
CA LEU A 299 12.14 11.27 7.26
C LEU A 299 13.61 11.63 7.76
N ILE A 300 14.65 10.77 7.49
CA ILE A 300 16.14 11.04 7.33
C ILE A 300 17.20 10.35 8.29
N GLU A 301 18.01 9.39 7.74
CA GLU A 301 19.48 9.06 7.91
C GLU A 301 20.18 8.71 9.26
N LYS A 302 21.40 8.09 9.34
CA LYS A 302 22.52 7.73 8.41
C LYS A 302 23.29 6.47 8.94
N ASP A 303 24.35 5.84 8.37
CA ASP A 303 25.26 5.95 7.19
C ASP A 303 25.61 4.50 6.68
N GLY A 304 26.70 4.06 6.01
CA GLY A 304 28.03 4.56 5.56
C GLY A 304 29.14 3.50 5.85
N ASN A 305 30.23 3.27 5.10
CA ASN A 305 30.72 3.76 3.79
C ASN A 305 31.89 2.84 3.25
N ALA A 306 32.16 2.89 1.92
CA ALA A 306 33.34 2.40 1.15
C ALA A 306 33.74 0.89 1.08
N GLN A 307 34.09 0.30 -0.07
CA GLN A 307 33.80 0.64 -1.49
C GLN A 307 34.08 -0.56 -2.44
N GLU A 308 33.08 -0.98 -3.24
CA GLU A 308 33.26 -1.86 -4.41
C GLU A 308 32.22 -1.47 -5.48
N PHE A 309 32.51 -1.54 -6.78
CA PHE A 309 31.60 -1.01 -7.81
C PHE A 309 30.50 -2.00 -8.22
N SER A 310 29.34 -1.87 -7.56
CA SER A 310 28.05 -2.19 -8.17
C SER A 310 27.40 -0.88 -8.67
N PRO A 311 26.73 -0.85 -9.85
CA PRO A 311 25.96 0.31 -10.36
C PRO A 311 24.63 0.48 -9.60
N THR A 312 24.76 0.55 -8.28
CA THR A 312 23.75 0.39 -7.23
C THR A 312 24.15 1.21 -6.00
N ILE A 313 25.46 1.37 -5.79
CA ILE A 313 26.03 2.04 -4.62
C ILE A 313 26.38 3.47 -5.01
N ASN A 314 25.88 4.44 -4.23
CA ASN A 314 25.91 5.89 -4.47
C ASN A 314 24.88 6.43 -5.49
N GLN A 315 23.66 5.89 -5.52
CA GLN A 315 22.50 6.69 -5.90
C GLN A 315 21.59 6.89 -4.69
N ASP A 316 21.05 8.09 -4.53
CA ASP A 316 20.11 8.40 -3.45
C ASP A 316 18.87 7.52 -3.59
N GLU A 317 18.65 6.66 -2.59
CA GLU A 317 17.58 5.67 -2.55
C GLU A 317 17.66 4.60 -3.68
N GLU A 318 18.53 3.58 -3.49
CA GLU A 318 18.09 2.24 -3.91
C GLU A 318 16.75 1.97 -3.23
N ILE A 319 15.74 1.58 -4.01
CA ILE A 319 14.42 1.31 -3.46
C ILE A 319 14.42 -0.11 -2.87
N THR A 320 14.95 -0.20 -1.65
CA THR A 320 15.07 -1.43 -0.86
C THR A 320 13.77 -1.84 -0.17
N ASP A 321 12.88 -0.88 0.10
CA ASP A 321 11.47 -1.15 0.41
C ASP A 321 10.83 -1.94 -0.73
N THR A 322 9.94 -2.89 -0.39
CA THR A 322 9.08 -3.59 -1.37
C THR A 322 8.01 -2.63 -1.91
N VAL A 323 8.43 -1.75 -2.81
CA VAL A 323 7.62 -0.68 -3.40
C VAL A 323 6.67 -1.20 -4.48
N ASP A 324 5.57 -0.47 -4.71
CA ASP A 324 4.67 -0.73 -5.84
C ASP A 324 5.42 -0.62 -7.17
N LEU A 325 5.36 -1.72 -7.92
CA LEU A 325 6.06 -1.93 -9.17
C LEU A 325 5.02 -2.30 -10.24
N PRO A 326 4.87 -1.53 -11.34
CA PRO A 326 3.80 -1.75 -12.32
C PRO A 326 3.82 -3.15 -12.96
N GLN A 327 2.70 -3.58 -13.58
CA GLN A 327 2.63 -4.84 -14.34
C GLN A 327 3.76 -4.96 -15.40
N LYS A 328 4.20 -3.83 -15.98
CA LYS A 328 5.37 -3.79 -16.88
C LYS A 328 6.72 -4.05 -16.19
N PHE A 329 6.89 -3.74 -14.90
CA PHE A 329 8.10 -4.12 -14.17
C PHE A 329 8.17 -5.64 -14.03
N ARG A 330 7.07 -6.28 -13.61
CA ARG A 330 7.02 -7.75 -13.52
C ARG A 330 7.41 -8.37 -14.85
N LEU A 331 6.83 -7.86 -15.94
CA LEU A 331 7.17 -8.24 -17.29
C LEU A 331 8.65 -8.01 -17.62
N PHE A 332 9.24 -6.86 -17.29
CA PHE A 332 10.67 -6.59 -17.49
C PHE A 332 11.57 -7.56 -16.69
N GLY A 333 11.31 -7.75 -15.39
CA GLY A 333 12.06 -8.68 -14.55
C GLY A 333 11.99 -10.12 -15.07
N GLU A 334 10.79 -10.60 -15.40
CA GLU A 334 10.56 -11.92 -15.98
C GLU A 334 11.21 -12.07 -17.38
N VAL A 335 11.28 -10.99 -18.19
CA VAL A 335 11.98 -10.95 -19.48
C VAL A 335 13.50 -11.03 -19.28
N ILE A 336 14.06 -10.30 -18.31
CA ILE A 336 15.51 -10.36 -18.01
C ILE A 336 15.91 -11.72 -17.45
N GLU A 337 15.11 -12.33 -16.57
CA GLU A 337 15.36 -13.69 -16.09
C GLU A 337 15.29 -14.73 -17.22
N GLU A 338 14.41 -14.56 -18.20
CA GLU A 338 14.32 -15.44 -19.35
C GLU A 338 15.47 -15.23 -20.36
N VAL A 339 15.89 -13.99 -20.61
CA VAL A 339 17.11 -13.68 -21.38
C VAL A 339 18.35 -14.29 -20.69
N GLY A 340 18.41 -14.24 -19.35
CA GLY A 340 19.50 -14.78 -18.53
C GLY A 340 19.64 -16.31 -18.51
N LYS A 341 18.70 -17.06 -19.11
CA LYS A 341 18.79 -18.53 -19.29
C LYS A 341 19.47 -18.95 -20.61
N SER A 342 19.90 -18.00 -21.44
CA SER A 342 20.44 -18.28 -22.78
C SER A 342 21.93 -18.62 -22.71
N ASP A 343 22.38 -19.58 -23.51
CA ASP A 343 23.80 -19.99 -23.56
C ASP A 343 24.75 -18.79 -23.75
N GLY A 344 25.78 -18.72 -22.90
CA GLY A 344 26.79 -17.66 -22.90
C GLY A 344 26.39 -16.35 -22.22
N ILE A 345 25.14 -16.21 -21.76
CA ILE A 345 24.67 -15.10 -20.92
C ILE A 345 24.51 -15.60 -19.48
N LYS A 346 24.95 -14.80 -18.51
CA LYS A 346 24.77 -15.03 -17.07
C LYS A 346 24.10 -13.82 -16.44
N LEU A 347 23.06 -14.03 -15.63
CA LEU A 347 22.42 -12.97 -14.87
C LEU A 347 23.30 -12.61 -13.65
N PHE A 348 23.93 -11.43 -13.68
CA PHE A 348 24.82 -10.96 -12.62
C PHE A 348 24.06 -10.17 -11.54
N GLN A 349 23.07 -9.37 -11.94
CA GLN A 349 22.17 -8.67 -11.02
C GLN A 349 20.73 -8.71 -11.56
N LYS A 350 19.77 -9.17 -10.74
CA LYS A 350 18.33 -9.09 -11.02
C LYS A 350 17.86 -7.64 -11.12
N ALA A 351 16.73 -7.41 -11.79
CA ALA A 351 16.15 -6.07 -11.94
C ALA A 351 15.87 -5.39 -10.58
N LYS A 352 16.66 -4.35 -10.25
CA LYS A 352 16.47 -3.43 -9.11
C LYS A 352 15.79 -2.14 -9.55
N CYS A 353 15.13 -1.44 -8.62
CA CYS A 353 14.41 -0.19 -8.88
C CYS A 353 15.09 1.02 -8.23
N TYR A 354 15.13 2.15 -8.95
CA TYR A 354 15.70 3.42 -8.52
C TYR A 354 14.83 4.59 -8.99
N ARG A 355 15.12 5.80 -8.51
CA ARG A 355 14.50 7.04 -8.97
C ARG A 355 15.47 7.77 -9.91
N PHE A 356 14.99 8.31 -11.03
CA PHE A 356 15.81 9.20 -11.86
C PHE A 356 16.26 10.42 -11.03
N PRO A 357 17.46 10.98 -11.28
CA PRO A 357 17.96 12.13 -10.54
C PRO A 357 17.13 13.38 -10.79
N ALA A 358 17.33 14.41 -9.95
CA ALA A 358 16.69 15.70 -10.17
C ALA A 358 17.25 16.35 -11.45
N PRO A 359 16.43 16.91 -12.35
CA PRO A 359 16.93 17.74 -13.44
C PRO A 359 17.76 18.89 -12.89
N ALA A 360 18.95 19.10 -13.45
CA ALA A 360 19.81 20.25 -13.18
C ALA A 360 19.30 21.50 -13.91
N ASN A 361 18.42 21.33 -14.89
CA ASN A 361 17.75 22.41 -15.62
C ASN A 361 16.27 22.59 -15.19
N GLN A 362 15.53 23.47 -15.89
CA GLN A 362 14.12 23.78 -15.57
C GLN A 362 13.10 22.69 -15.98
N SER A 363 13.56 21.52 -16.44
CA SER A 363 12.70 20.37 -16.76
C SER A 363 11.89 19.96 -15.53
N LYS A 364 10.59 19.77 -15.73
CA LYS A 364 9.67 19.24 -14.70
C LYS A 364 9.09 17.89 -15.07
N VAL A 365 9.54 17.25 -16.16
CA VAL A 365 8.84 16.09 -16.74
C VAL A 365 8.96 14.84 -15.86
N VAL A 366 10.12 14.60 -15.24
CA VAL A 366 10.31 13.45 -14.32
C VAL A 366 9.53 13.58 -13.01
N TYR A 367 8.93 14.74 -12.71
CA TYR A 367 7.99 14.94 -11.61
C TYR A 367 6.51 14.93 -12.06
N LYS A 368 6.24 14.80 -13.38
CA LYS A 368 4.87 14.72 -13.93
C LYS A 368 4.40 13.27 -13.99
N THR A 369 4.50 12.56 -12.87
CA THR A 369 4.11 11.17 -12.69
C THR A 369 2.65 11.02 -12.25
N GLN A 370 2.09 9.82 -12.43
CA GLN A 370 0.73 9.44 -12.01
C GLN A 370 0.72 9.15 -10.51
N TYR A 371 1.75 8.47 -10.01
CA TYR A 371 2.07 8.32 -8.59
C TYR A 371 3.10 9.36 -8.14
N GLU A 372 3.22 9.62 -6.84
CA GLU A 372 4.12 10.68 -6.33
C GLU A 372 5.61 10.26 -6.33
N GLY A 373 6.51 11.25 -6.37
CA GLY A 373 7.96 11.08 -6.44
C GLY A 373 8.58 11.46 -7.79
N ARG A 374 9.89 11.20 -7.95
CA ARG A 374 10.58 11.24 -9.24
C ARG A 374 10.28 9.95 -10.03
N LEU A 375 10.25 10.06 -11.36
CA LEU A 375 10.07 8.94 -12.28
C LEU A 375 11.02 7.78 -11.95
N LYS A 376 10.49 6.56 -11.93
CA LYS A 376 11.26 5.34 -11.62
C LYS A 376 11.96 4.79 -12.85
N TYR A 377 13.04 4.06 -12.62
CA TYR A 377 13.68 3.22 -13.63
C TYR A 377 14.27 1.96 -13.01
N PHE A 378 14.57 0.99 -13.86
CA PHE A 378 15.08 -0.32 -13.47
C PHE A 378 16.45 -0.58 -14.05
N VAL A 379 17.29 -1.28 -13.28
CA VAL A 379 18.62 -1.73 -13.69
C VAL A 379 18.73 -3.23 -13.48
N ALA A 380 19.21 -3.93 -14.49
CA ALA A 380 19.74 -5.29 -14.35
C ALA A 380 21.15 -5.36 -14.94
N ILE A 381 21.94 -6.35 -14.54
CA ILE A 381 23.29 -6.57 -15.08
C ILE A 381 23.35 -7.98 -15.65
N LEU A 382 23.73 -8.09 -16.92
CA LEU A 382 24.07 -9.35 -17.59
C LEU A 382 25.58 -9.43 -17.78
N GLU A 383 26.16 -10.60 -17.54
CA GLU A 383 27.55 -10.92 -17.86
C GLU A 383 27.56 -11.73 -19.16
N LEU A 384 28.31 -11.24 -20.16
CA LEU A 384 28.41 -11.82 -21.51
C LEU A 384 29.86 -11.77 -21.98
N THR A 385 30.45 -12.92 -22.32
CA THR A 385 31.87 -13.08 -22.72
C THR A 385 32.89 -12.47 -21.73
N GLY A 386 32.55 -12.42 -20.44
CA GLY A 386 33.38 -11.82 -19.39
C GLY A 386 33.38 -10.28 -19.40
N SER A 387 32.33 -9.66 -19.95
CA SER A 387 32.04 -8.23 -19.83
C SER A 387 30.66 -8.05 -19.19
N GLN A 388 30.52 -7.07 -18.30
CA GLN A 388 29.22 -6.71 -17.73
C GLN A 388 28.50 -5.71 -18.65
N LEU A 389 27.21 -5.95 -18.87
CA LEU A 389 26.30 -5.09 -19.62
C LEU A 389 25.17 -4.65 -18.69
N VAL A 390 24.97 -3.34 -18.60
CA VAL A 390 23.92 -2.71 -17.79
C VAL A 390 22.68 -2.53 -18.65
N LEU A 391 21.55 -3.09 -18.23
CA LEU A 391 20.27 -2.99 -18.93
C LEU A 391 19.36 -2.03 -18.18
N VAL A 392 18.82 -1.02 -18.87
CA VAL A 392 18.10 0.11 -18.27
C VAL A 392 16.71 0.24 -18.86
N GLU A 393 15.68 0.25 -18.01
CA GLU A 393 14.27 0.35 -18.41
C GLU A 393 13.58 1.50 -17.65
N ALA A 394 12.99 2.46 -18.37
CA ALA A 394 12.38 3.65 -17.77
C ALA A 394 10.86 3.51 -17.68
N ASP A 395 10.26 3.73 -16.50
CA ASP A 395 8.81 3.62 -16.31
C ASP A 395 8.04 4.84 -16.86
N THR A 396 8.21 5.15 -18.14
CA THR A 396 7.48 6.23 -18.82
C THR A 396 5.98 5.97 -18.93
N SER A 397 5.51 4.78 -18.55
CA SER A 397 4.10 4.45 -18.31
C SER A 397 3.49 5.30 -17.20
N ASN A 398 4.25 5.55 -16.14
CA ASN A 398 3.87 6.35 -14.99
C ASN A 398 3.91 7.86 -15.28
N LEU A 399 4.31 8.32 -16.46
CA LEU A 399 4.13 9.74 -16.82
C LEU A 399 2.65 10.06 -17.06
N ARG A 400 2.18 11.23 -16.59
CA ARG A 400 0.83 11.77 -16.89
C ARG A 400 0.61 12.02 -18.39
N THR A 401 1.69 12.19 -19.14
CA THR A 401 1.71 12.15 -20.60
C THR A 401 2.68 11.03 -21.00
N PRO A 402 2.20 9.81 -21.26
CA PRO A 402 3.06 8.67 -21.54
C PRO A 402 3.99 8.94 -22.73
N LYS A 403 5.27 8.60 -22.55
CA LYS A 403 6.29 8.67 -23.60
C LYS A 403 6.76 7.27 -23.98
N GLY A 404 7.16 7.08 -25.24
CA GLY A 404 7.91 5.91 -25.64
C GLY A 404 9.37 6.03 -25.20
N ALA A 405 9.81 5.14 -24.31
CA ALA A 405 11.22 4.84 -24.11
C ALA A 405 11.61 3.57 -24.88
N SER A 406 12.90 3.24 -24.85
CA SER A 406 13.42 1.92 -25.21
C SER A 406 14.21 1.38 -24.04
N THR A 407 14.21 0.06 -23.86
CA THR A 407 15.15 -0.62 -22.96
C THR A 407 16.54 -0.41 -23.52
N LEU A 408 17.47 0.13 -22.74
CA LEU A 408 18.86 0.29 -23.16
C LEU A 408 19.69 -0.94 -22.78
N ILE A 409 20.69 -1.25 -23.61
CA ILE A 409 21.77 -2.18 -23.29
C ILE A 409 23.08 -1.40 -23.40
N LEU A 410 23.82 -1.31 -22.29
CA LEU A 410 25.00 -0.46 -22.12
C LEU A 410 26.24 -1.28 -21.74
N GLY A 411 27.29 -1.24 -22.56
CA GLY A 411 28.66 -1.50 -22.14
C GLY A 411 29.34 -0.15 -21.91
N LEU A 412 29.47 0.26 -20.65
CA LEU A 412 29.97 1.58 -20.23
C LEU A 412 31.50 1.67 -20.36
N LYS A 413 32.05 2.82 -20.75
CA LYS A 413 33.50 3.05 -20.86
C LYS A 413 34.18 3.11 -19.48
N GLU A 414 35.50 3.30 -19.49
CA GLU A 414 36.29 3.66 -18.32
C GLU A 414 35.65 4.82 -17.54
N ASP A 415 35.70 4.75 -16.20
CA ASP A 415 34.75 5.41 -15.29
C ASP A 415 33.27 5.06 -15.58
N ALA A 416 32.95 3.78 -15.44
CA ALA A 416 31.58 3.28 -15.63
C ALA A 416 30.56 3.92 -14.67
N LYS A 417 31.00 4.49 -13.54
CA LYS A 417 30.12 5.18 -12.59
C LYS A 417 29.66 6.52 -13.15
N ALA A 418 30.60 7.43 -13.45
CA ALA A 418 30.28 8.76 -13.95
C ALA A 418 29.53 8.68 -15.29
N ASN A 419 29.97 7.79 -16.20
CA ASN A 419 29.27 7.54 -17.47
C ASN A 419 27.79 7.17 -17.27
N PHE A 420 27.48 6.34 -16.27
CA PHE A 420 26.10 5.91 -15.98
C PHE A 420 25.25 7.03 -15.36
N GLU A 421 25.81 7.75 -14.39
CA GLU A 421 25.15 8.87 -13.70
C GLU A 421 24.84 10.01 -14.67
N GLU A 422 25.76 10.35 -15.58
CA GLU A 422 25.54 11.34 -16.64
C GLU A 422 24.42 10.94 -17.61
N ILE A 423 24.32 9.65 -17.98
CA ILE A 423 23.25 9.14 -18.85
C ILE A 423 21.86 9.34 -18.21
N LEU A 424 21.75 9.07 -16.91
CA LEU A 424 20.51 9.23 -16.14
C LEU A 424 20.15 10.71 -15.94
N GLN A 425 21.15 11.54 -15.67
CA GLN A 425 20.99 13.00 -15.55
C GLN A 425 20.50 13.60 -16.88
N SER A 426 21.13 13.23 -18.00
CA SER A 426 20.75 13.64 -19.35
C SER A 426 19.30 13.26 -19.71
N PHE A 427 18.81 12.10 -19.24
CA PHE A 427 17.42 11.70 -19.41
C PHE A 427 16.44 12.59 -18.62
N SER A 428 16.76 12.94 -17.37
CA SER A 428 15.99 13.88 -16.55
C SER A 428 15.94 15.29 -17.18
N ASP A 429 17.10 15.79 -17.61
CA ASP A 429 17.27 17.12 -18.20
C ASP A 429 16.63 17.26 -19.58
N LYS A 430 16.63 16.20 -20.41
CA LYS A 430 15.85 16.17 -21.67
C LYS A 430 14.37 15.78 -21.47
N GLY A 431 13.91 15.78 -20.22
CA GLY A 431 12.49 15.65 -19.89
C GLY A 431 11.95 14.25 -20.19
N ALA A 432 12.61 13.23 -19.65
CA ALA A 432 12.33 11.81 -19.83
C ALA A 432 12.42 11.33 -21.29
N GLN A 433 13.58 11.55 -21.92
CA GLN A 433 13.93 11.04 -23.27
C GLN A 433 15.42 10.67 -23.35
N TRP A 434 15.74 9.55 -23.99
CA TRP A 434 17.13 9.10 -24.16
C TRP A 434 17.86 9.93 -25.22
N SER A 435 19.09 10.35 -24.89
CA SER A 435 19.97 11.11 -25.79
C SER A 435 20.98 10.17 -26.45
N HIS A 436 20.61 9.50 -27.54
CA HIS A 436 21.40 8.39 -28.11
C HIS A 436 22.87 8.75 -28.41
N ASP A 437 23.15 9.93 -28.95
CA ASP A 437 24.52 10.35 -29.30
C ASP A 437 25.39 10.53 -28.03
N PHE A 438 24.84 11.21 -27.03
CA PHE A 438 25.42 11.38 -25.70
C PHE A 438 25.64 10.04 -24.95
N ILE A 439 24.81 9.02 -25.23
CA ILE A 439 24.99 7.67 -24.68
C ILE A 439 26.11 6.92 -25.44
N ASN A 440 26.20 7.06 -26.77
CA ASN A 440 27.30 6.51 -27.58
C ASN A 440 28.68 7.06 -27.15
N GLU A 441 28.75 8.35 -26.78
CA GLU A 441 29.97 8.96 -26.23
C GLU A 441 30.48 8.23 -24.97
N ARG A 442 29.58 7.66 -24.16
CA ARG A 442 29.83 7.10 -22.82
C ARG A 442 29.89 5.57 -22.77
N CYS A 443 29.59 4.92 -23.88
CA CYS A 443 29.54 3.47 -24.00
C CYS A 443 30.53 2.94 -25.06
N TYR A 444 31.23 1.84 -24.77
CA TYR A 444 31.90 1.05 -25.81
C TYR A 444 30.92 0.15 -26.57
N PHE A 445 29.74 -0.12 -25.98
CA PHE A 445 28.63 -0.79 -26.64
C PHE A 445 27.30 -0.15 -26.25
N PHE A 446 26.50 0.27 -27.23
CA PHE A 446 25.16 0.80 -27.02
C PHE A 446 24.16 0.11 -27.95
N ASN A 447 23.02 -0.35 -27.41
CA ASN A 447 21.89 -0.76 -28.24
C ASN A 447 20.54 -0.41 -27.58
N PRO A 448 19.70 0.43 -28.20
CA PRO A 448 18.32 0.63 -27.77
C PRO A 448 17.42 -0.48 -28.32
N CYS A 449 16.82 -1.27 -27.43
CA CYS A 449 15.78 -2.24 -27.76
C CYS A 449 14.41 -1.58 -27.65
N ARG A 450 13.72 -1.41 -28.78
CA ARG A 450 12.31 -0.96 -28.77
C ARG A 450 11.43 -2.07 -28.21
N HIS A 451 10.39 -1.70 -27.47
CA HIS A 451 9.36 -2.64 -27.06
C HIS A 451 8.63 -3.26 -28.26
N PRO A 452 8.14 -4.50 -28.14
CA PRO A 452 7.19 -5.05 -29.10
C PRO A 452 5.94 -4.16 -29.21
N PRO A 453 5.33 -4.01 -30.40
CA PRO A 453 4.03 -3.35 -30.51
C PRO A 453 2.93 -4.24 -29.88
N LEU A 454 1.95 -3.60 -29.23
CA LEU A 454 0.81 -4.30 -28.61
C LEU A 454 -0.13 -4.99 -29.62
N LYS A 455 0.01 -4.66 -30.92
CA LYS A 455 -0.75 -5.28 -32.02
C LYS A 455 0.19 -5.79 -33.12
N GLU A 456 -0.15 -6.92 -33.70
CA GLU A 456 0.44 -7.44 -34.94
C GLU A 456 -0.68 -7.82 -35.92
N LYS A 457 -0.59 -7.34 -37.17
CA LYS A 457 -1.53 -7.68 -38.26
C LYS A 457 -3.01 -7.54 -37.85
N GLY A 458 -3.33 -6.52 -37.05
CA GLY A 458 -4.66 -6.23 -36.52
C GLY A 458 -5.02 -6.93 -35.20
N LYS A 459 -4.40 -8.07 -34.88
CA LYS A 459 -4.62 -8.79 -33.60
C LYS A 459 -3.86 -8.10 -32.46
N ILE A 460 -4.44 -8.13 -31.26
CA ILE A 460 -3.75 -7.77 -30.01
C ILE A 460 -2.92 -8.98 -29.56
N ARG A 461 -1.68 -8.78 -29.13
CA ARG A 461 -0.87 -9.84 -28.52
C ARG A 461 -1.33 -10.10 -27.09
N THR A 462 -1.34 -11.36 -26.68
CA THR A 462 -1.36 -11.74 -25.26
C THR A 462 -0.09 -11.30 -24.54
N ASP A 463 -0.15 -11.18 -23.21
CA ASP A 463 1.01 -10.86 -22.37
C ASP A 463 2.18 -11.83 -22.61
N GLN A 464 1.89 -13.11 -22.88
CA GLN A 464 2.91 -14.13 -23.18
C GLN A 464 3.55 -13.94 -24.57
N GLU A 465 2.77 -13.74 -25.64
CA GLU A 465 3.32 -13.44 -26.98
C GLU A 465 4.14 -12.15 -26.98
N TYR A 466 3.73 -11.16 -26.18
CA TYR A 466 4.48 -9.91 -25.98
C TYR A 466 5.81 -10.16 -25.26
N LYS A 467 5.78 -10.92 -24.16
CA LYS A 467 6.97 -11.34 -23.39
C LYS A 467 7.98 -12.07 -24.26
N GLU A 468 7.53 -13.10 -24.98
CA GLU A 468 8.37 -13.91 -25.89
C GLU A 468 9.00 -13.05 -26.99
N LYS A 469 8.25 -12.11 -27.57
CA LYS A 469 8.79 -11.18 -28.57
C LYS A 469 9.85 -10.25 -27.98
N TRP A 470 9.65 -9.74 -26.75
CA TRP A 470 10.63 -8.87 -26.08
C TRP A 470 11.92 -9.62 -25.72
N VAL A 471 11.79 -10.85 -25.22
CA VAL A 471 12.94 -11.77 -25.00
C VAL A 471 13.69 -12.03 -26.30
N SER A 472 12.99 -12.32 -27.40
CA SER A 472 13.61 -12.53 -28.71
C SER A 472 14.39 -11.29 -29.18
N ASP A 473 13.80 -10.10 -29.04
CA ASP A 473 14.41 -8.85 -29.51
C ASP A 473 15.65 -8.49 -28.68
N LEU A 474 15.60 -8.67 -27.36
CA LEU A 474 16.79 -8.50 -26.49
C LEU A 474 17.89 -9.53 -26.79
N ARG A 475 17.52 -10.81 -27.01
CA ARG A 475 18.47 -11.86 -27.44
C ARG A 475 19.11 -11.52 -28.78
N GLU A 476 18.38 -10.93 -29.73
CA GLU A 476 18.94 -10.43 -31.00
C GLU A 476 19.92 -9.28 -30.77
N LYS A 477 19.57 -8.28 -29.94
CA LYS A 477 20.46 -7.16 -29.62
C LYS A 477 21.74 -7.59 -28.90
N LEU A 478 21.67 -8.57 -28.00
CA LEU A 478 22.84 -9.10 -27.29
C LEU A 478 23.79 -9.89 -28.22
N ARG A 479 23.29 -10.52 -29.30
CA ARG A 479 24.14 -11.15 -30.32
C ARG A 479 24.98 -10.15 -31.15
N LEU A 480 24.62 -8.86 -31.13
CA LEU A 480 25.43 -7.79 -31.72
C LEU A 480 26.62 -7.40 -30.83
N PHE A 481 26.68 -7.88 -29.58
CA PHE A 481 27.80 -7.63 -28.70
C PHE A 481 29.09 -8.27 -29.25
N ARG A 482 30.11 -7.44 -29.41
CA ARG A 482 31.49 -7.86 -29.62
C ARG A 482 32.30 -7.29 -28.46
N LYS A 483 33.07 -8.13 -27.79
CA LYS A 483 33.95 -7.68 -26.72
C LYS A 483 34.97 -6.68 -27.31
N PRO A 484 35.20 -5.51 -26.69
CA PRO A 484 36.29 -4.64 -27.10
C PRO A 484 37.63 -5.39 -26.94
N SER A 485 38.49 -5.24 -27.95
CA SER A 485 39.81 -5.86 -28.06
C SER A 485 40.89 -5.03 -27.36
#